data_AF-A0A9C7VY55-F1
#
_entry.id   AF-A0A9C7VY55-F1
#
_cell.length_a   1.000
_cell.length_b   1.000
_cell.length_c   1.000
_cell.angle_alpha   90.00
_cell.angle_beta   90.00
_cell.angle_gamma   90.00
#
_symmetry.space_group_name_H-M   'P 1'
#
loop_
_entity.id
_entity.type
_entity.pdbx_description
1 polymer ?
#
loop_
_entity_poly.entity_id
_entity_poly.type
_entity_poly.pdbx_seq_one_letter_code
_entity_poly.pdbx_strand_id
1 'polypeptide(L)'
;MDELLEYKNRVFNTISIDSDNNKVFPEESYFEYVSDLLSNAGILDNVQYCPYRNTRKGLRIDGYSWNALEGTICGIVVNFTNEPDLIETLTNTQIGEIGKRVTRFFENVCNDSFIESLEVTDPGRIAASDISLYLEDALKFRVVVFADQVLSARVKKLTIGSILGKDTSIEIWDLERLKGLE
;
A
#
# COMPACT_ATOMS: atom_id res chain seq x y z
N MET A 1 -26.87 6.32 -13.77
CA MET A 1 -25.46 6.74 -13.64
C MET A 1 -24.71 5.50 -13.18
N ASP A 2 -23.45 5.33 -13.58
CA ASP A 2 -22.69 4.13 -13.25
C ASP A 2 -22.53 4.06 -11.71
N GLU A 3 -23.10 3.04 -11.07
CA GLU A 3 -23.09 2.92 -9.61
C GLU A 3 -21.66 2.89 -9.04
N LEU A 4 -20.67 2.47 -9.84
CA LEU A 4 -19.28 2.48 -9.43
C LEU A 4 -18.70 3.90 -9.46
N LEU A 5 -19.14 4.73 -10.40
CA LEU A 5 -18.75 6.14 -10.49
C LEU A 5 -19.35 6.95 -9.33
N GLU A 6 -20.60 6.69 -8.98
CA GLU A 6 -21.24 7.27 -7.80
C GLU A 6 -20.48 6.93 -6.52
N TYR A 7 -20.09 5.65 -6.37
CA TYR A 7 -19.24 5.20 -5.27
C TYR A 7 -17.89 5.93 -5.26
N LYS A 8 -17.19 6.02 -6.40
CA LYS A 8 -15.92 6.76 -6.51
C LYS A 8 -16.07 8.21 -6.04
N ASN A 9 -17.09 8.90 -6.53
CA ASN A 9 -17.31 10.30 -6.19
C ASN A 9 -17.66 10.47 -4.71
N ARG A 10 -18.39 9.53 -4.10
CA ARG A 10 -18.63 9.52 -2.65
C ARG A 10 -17.35 9.35 -1.86
N VAL A 11 -16.50 8.39 -2.23
CA VAL A 11 -15.19 8.17 -1.61
C VAL A 11 -14.33 9.43 -1.75
N PHE A 12 -14.18 9.96 -2.97
CA PHE A 12 -13.42 11.20 -3.23
C PHE A 12 -13.87 12.37 -2.35
N ASN A 13 -15.18 12.62 -2.25
CA ASN A 13 -15.72 13.68 -1.40
C ASN A 13 -15.41 13.44 0.09
N THR A 14 -15.52 12.19 0.54
CA THR A 14 -15.19 11.80 1.92
C THR A 14 -13.73 12.09 2.22
N ILE A 15 -12.82 11.65 1.35
CA ILE A 15 -11.38 11.88 1.48
C ILE A 15 -11.05 13.38 1.44
N SER A 16 -11.66 14.13 0.53
CA SER A 16 -11.41 15.57 0.40
C SER A 16 -11.78 16.31 1.68
N ILE A 17 -12.99 16.07 2.19
CA ILE A 17 -13.49 16.69 3.44
C ILE A 17 -12.60 16.30 4.63
N ASP A 18 -12.24 15.02 4.74
CA ASP A 18 -11.39 14.54 5.82
C ASP A 18 -9.99 15.18 5.78
N SER A 19 -9.36 15.18 4.60
CA SER A 19 -8.02 15.73 4.42
C SER A 19 -7.96 17.23 4.73
N ASP A 20 -9.01 17.99 4.36
CA ASP A 20 -9.12 19.42 4.66
C ASP A 20 -9.29 19.67 6.17
N ASN A 21 -10.11 18.86 6.84
CA ASN A 21 -10.37 18.99 8.27
C ASN A 21 -9.13 18.65 9.11
N ASN A 22 -8.43 17.57 8.74
CA ASN A 22 -7.25 17.07 9.45
C ASN A 22 -5.95 17.76 9.02
N LYS A 23 -5.99 18.57 7.93
CA LYS A 23 -4.83 19.23 7.31
C LYS A 23 -3.73 18.25 6.91
N VAL A 24 -4.16 17.10 6.38
CA VAL A 24 -3.28 16.04 5.87
C VAL A 24 -3.38 15.95 4.35
N PHE A 25 -2.54 15.14 3.74
CA PHE A 25 -2.65 14.90 2.30
C PHE A 25 -3.84 13.97 1.99
N PRO A 26 -4.53 14.14 0.86
CA PRO A 26 -5.61 13.22 0.46
C PRO A 26 -5.17 11.75 0.39
N GLU A 27 -3.91 11.48 0.05
CA GLU A 27 -3.33 10.13 0.04
C GLU A 27 -3.29 9.49 1.44
N GLU A 28 -3.10 10.30 2.49
CA GLU A 28 -3.09 9.87 3.89
C GLU A 28 -4.52 9.55 4.35
N SER A 29 -5.47 10.47 4.14
CA SER A 29 -6.88 10.21 4.43
C SER A 29 -7.42 8.99 3.68
N TYR A 30 -7.01 8.78 2.42
CA TYR A 30 -7.40 7.60 1.66
C TYR A 30 -6.76 6.31 2.21
N PHE A 31 -5.51 6.37 2.67
CA PHE A 31 -4.86 5.25 3.36
C PHE A 31 -5.66 4.83 4.60
N GLU A 32 -6.02 5.79 5.45
CA GLU A 32 -6.77 5.54 6.67
C GLU A 32 -8.16 4.97 6.35
N TYR A 33 -8.89 5.60 5.43
CA TYR A 33 -10.20 5.14 4.98
C TYR A 33 -10.19 3.67 4.52
N VAL A 34 -9.25 3.31 3.65
CA VAL A 34 -9.16 1.93 3.14
C VAL A 34 -8.67 0.96 4.23
N SER A 35 -7.74 1.38 5.08
CA SER A 35 -7.27 0.56 6.20
C SER A 35 -8.41 0.23 7.16
N ASP A 36 -9.27 1.20 7.47
CA ASP A 36 -10.43 1.01 8.34
C ASP A 36 -11.45 0.05 7.70
N LEU A 37 -11.75 0.18 6.40
CA LEU A 37 -12.62 -0.75 5.69
C LEU A 37 -12.10 -2.20 5.78
N LEU A 38 -10.80 -2.40 5.56
CA LEU A 38 -10.18 -3.72 5.60
C LEU A 38 -10.09 -4.29 7.00
N SER A 39 -9.84 -3.45 8.00
CA SER A 39 -9.81 -3.87 9.41
C SER A 39 -11.21 -4.27 9.88
N ASN A 40 -12.25 -3.49 9.54
CA ASN A 40 -13.64 -3.83 9.86
C ASN A 40 -14.10 -5.15 9.21
N ALA A 41 -13.55 -5.49 8.04
CA ALA A 41 -13.79 -6.76 7.36
C ALA A 41 -12.92 -7.93 7.90
N GLY A 42 -11.99 -7.67 8.83
CA GLY A 42 -11.05 -8.67 9.36
C GLY A 42 -10.01 -9.15 8.35
N ILE A 43 -9.68 -8.31 7.36
CA ILE A 43 -8.79 -8.65 6.24
C ILE A 43 -7.36 -8.17 6.49
N LEU A 44 -7.21 -6.93 6.97
CA LEU A 44 -5.91 -6.31 7.22
C LEU A 44 -5.99 -5.43 8.47
N ASP A 45 -5.25 -5.81 9.50
CA ASP A 45 -5.22 -5.13 10.79
C ASP A 45 -3.81 -4.64 11.15
N ASN A 46 -3.72 -3.82 12.20
CA ASN A 46 -2.48 -3.28 12.76
C ASN A 46 -1.61 -2.57 11.71
N VAL A 47 -2.27 -1.86 10.80
CA VAL A 47 -1.62 -1.07 9.77
C VAL A 47 -0.97 0.16 10.39
N GLN A 48 0.28 0.42 10.02
CA GLN A 48 1.05 1.59 10.40
C GLN A 48 1.28 2.47 9.17
N TYR A 49 0.82 3.73 9.23
CA TYR A 49 1.10 4.72 8.21
C TYR A 49 2.54 5.22 8.37
N CYS A 50 3.37 5.06 7.34
CA CYS A 50 4.77 5.47 7.37
C CYS A 50 5.27 5.75 5.95
N PRO A 51 4.91 6.91 5.37
CA PRO A 51 5.13 7.19 3.96
C PRO A 51 6.60 7.49 3.67
N TYR A 52 7.21 6.66 2.82
CA TYR A 52 8.57 6.84 2.34
C TYR A 52 8.66 6.66 0.83
N ARG A 53 9.24 7.65 0.16
CA ARG A 53 9.41 7.68 -1.31
C ARG A 53 10.84 8.11 -1.66
N ASN A 54 11.56 7.26 -2.37
CA ASN A 54 12.87 7.58 -2.92
C ASN A 54 12.90 7.27 -4.43
N THR A 55 12.65 8.29 -5.25
CA THR A 55 12.57 8.15 -6.72
C THR A 55 13.91 7.77 -7.35
N ARG A 56 15.03 8.23 -6.78
CA ARG A 56 16.39 7.92 -7.30
C ARG A 56 16.75 6.45 -7.13
N LYS A 57 16.42 5.87 -5.97
CA LYS A 57 16.63 4.43 -5.68
C LYS A 57 15.45 3.56 -6.14
N GLY A 58 14.34 4.17 -6.54
CA GLY A 58 13.10 3.48 -6.90
C GLY A 58 12.51 2.72 -5.72
N LEU A 59 12.46 3.34 -4.54
CA LEU A 59 11.87 2.79 -3.32
C LEU A 59 10.56 3.50 -3.03
N ARG A 60 9.57 2.74 -2.58
CA ARG A 60 8.29 3.29 -2.13
C ARG A 60 7.63 2.34 -1.16
N ILE A 61 7.14 2.87 -0.06
CA ILE A 61 6.21 2.25 0.86
C ILE A 61 5.37 3.38 1.48
N ASP A 62 4.05 3.21 1.59
CA ASP A 62 3.19 4.20 2.22
C ASP A 62 2.77 3.77 3.64
N GLY A 63 2.81 2.46 3.93
CA GLY A 63 2.65 1.90 5.26
C GLY A 63 3.05 0.42 5.33
N TYR A 64 2.96 -0.17 6.52
CA TYR A 64 3.28 -1.58 6.73
C TYR A 64 2.38 -2.21 7.80
N SER A 65 2.31 -3.54 7.83
CA SER A 65 1.71 -4.27 8.94
C SER A 65 2.39 -5.62 9.18
N TRP A 66 2.27 -6.13 10.41
CA TRP A 66 2.77 -7.45 10.79
C TRP A 66 1.62 -8.31 11.30
N ASN A 67 1.43 -9.47 10.68
CA ASN A 67 0.50 -10.49 11.15
C ASN A 67 1.28 -11.67 11.73
N ALA A 68 1.33 -11.75 13.06
CA ALA A 68 2.03 -12.81 13.79
C ALA A 68 1.40 -14.20 13.60
N LEU A 69 0.08 -14.29 13.39
CA LEU A 69 -0.62 -15.57 13.20
C LEU A 69 -0.28 -16.20 11.85
N GLU A 70 -0.18 -15.38 10.80
CA GLU A 70 0.20 -15.83 9.46
C GLU A 70 1.71 -15.79 9.19
N GLY A 71 2.50 -15.22 10.11
CA GLY A 71 3.91 -14.93 9.88
C GLY A 71 4.13 -14.05 8.65
N THR A 72 3.29 -13.02 8.44
CA THR A 72 3.28 -12.24 7.20
C THR A 72 3.58 -10.77 7.46
N ILE A 73 4.59 -10.24 6.77
CA ILE A 73 4.85 -8.80 6.69
C ILE A 73 4.13 -8.24 5.46
N CYS A 74 3.28 -7.24 5.67
CA CYS A 74 2.59 -6.53 4.62
C CYS A 74 3.27 -5.18 4.34
N GLY A 75 3.59 -4.90 3.09
CA GLY A 75 4.00 -3.57 2.63
C GLY A 75 2.87 -2.94 1.83
N ILE A 76 2.43 -1.75 2.24
CA ILE A 76 1.24 -1.09 1.71
C ILE A 76 1.65 0.09 0.85
N VAL A 77 1.00 0.25 -0.30
CA VAL A 77 1.17 1.39 -1.22
C VAL A 77 -0.18 1.93 -1.63
N VAL A 78 -0.29 3.25 -1.63
CA VAL A 78 -1.49 4.00 -2.03
C VAL A 78 -1.34 4.51 -3.45
N ASN A 79 -2.04 3.92 -4.41
CA ASN A 79 -2.13 4.44 -5.77
C ASN A 79 -3.44 5.19 -5.97
N PHE A 80 -3.51 6.39 -5.38
CA PHE A 80 -4.69 7.25 -5.40
C PHE A 80 -4.55 8.30 -6.52
N THR A 81 -5.49 8.33 -7.47
CA THR A 81 -5.50 9.30 -8.59
C THR A 81 -5.95 10.68 -8.14
N ASN A 82 -6.80 10.75 -7.11
CA ASN A 82 -7.41 12.00 -6.64
C ASN A 82 -8.19 12.75 -7.74
N GLU A 83 -8.77 12.01 -8.69
CA GLU A 83 -9.56 12.55 -9.79
C GLU A 83 -11.04 12.16 -9.62
N PRO A 84 -11.97 13.11 -9.43
CA PRO A 84 -13.41 12.84 -9.44
C PRO A 84 -13.93 12.62 -10.86
N ASP A 85 -15.14 12.06 -10.99
CA ASP A 85 -15.87 11.90 -12.26
C ASP A 85 -15.19 11.02 -13.33
N LEU A 86 -14.04 10.43 -13.02
CA LEU A 86 -13.31 9.54 -13.92
C LEU A 86 -12.80 8.29 -13.20
N ILE A 87 -13.22 7.12 -13.69
CA ILE A 87 -12.65 5.84 -13.26
C ILE A 87 -11.50 5.49 -14.21
N GLU A 88 -10.28 5.63 -13.71
CA GLU A 88 -9.09 5.16 -14.40
C GLU A 88 -8.89 3.66 -14.25
N THR A 89 -8.03 3.09 -15.10
CA THR A 89 -7.69 1.68 -15.07
C THR A 89 -6.26 1.46 -14.57
N LEU A 90 -6.09 0.58 -13.58
CA LEU A 90 -4.81 0.13 -13.10
C LEU A 90 -4.27 -1.03 -13.95
N THR A 91 -3.13 -0.81 -14.60
CA THR A 91 -2.53 -1.76 -15.55
C THR A 91 -1.51 -2.70 -14.90
N ASN A 92 -1.27 -3.85 -15.54
CA ASN A 92 -0.26 -4.82 -15.08
C ASN A 92 1.15 -4.21 -14.97
N THR A 93 1.48 -3.27 -15.86
CA THR A 93 2.77 -2.57 -15.83
C THR A 93 2.89 -1.72 -14.57
N GLN A 94 1.90 -0.89 -14.26
CA GLN A 94 1.88 -0.05 -13.06
C GLN A 94 1.96 -0.89 -11.79
N ILE A 95 1.22 -2.01 -11.73
CA ILE A 95 1.25 -2.93 -10.59
C ILE A 95 2.64 -3.55 -10.42
N GLY A 96 3.26 -3.98 -11.51
CA GLY A 96 4.62 -4.50 -11.51
C GLY A 96 5.65 -3.47 -11.05
N GLU A 97 5.48 -2.20 -11.40
CA GLU A 97 6.34 -1.10 -10.93
C GLU A 97 6.16 -0.82 -9.44
N ILE A 98 4.91 -0.79 -8.95
CA ILE A 98 4.62 -0.66 -7.52
C ILE A 98 5.26 -1.81 -6.74
N GLY A 99 5.01 -3.05 -7.16
CA GLY A 99 5.59 -4.25 -6.54
C GLY A 99 7.11 -4.19 -6.46
N LYS A 100 7.78 -3.82 -7.57
CA LYS A 100 9.25 -3.67 -7.59
C LYS A 100 9.76 -2.62 -6.61
N ARG A 101 9.06 -1.50 -6.45
CA ARG A 101 9.48 -0.42 -5.54
C ARG A 101 9.38 -0.85 -4.08
N VAL A 102 8.34 -1.61 -3.73
CA VAL A 102 8.14 -2.16 -2.38
C VAL A 102 9.13 -3.29 -2.11
N THR A 103 9.32 -4.21 -3.06
CA THR A 103 10.34 -5.27 -2.98
C THR A 103 11.72 -4.68 -2.69
N ARG A 104 12.14 -3.66 -3.44
CA ARG A 104 13.42 -3.00 -3.20
C ARG A 104 13.50 -2.35 -1.82
N PHE A 105 12.40 -1.81 -1.30
CA PHE A 105 12.38 -1.28 0.06
C PHE A 105 12.68 -2.39 1.07
N PHE A 106 11.95 -3.51 1.01
CA PHE A 106 12.19 -4.65 1.89
C PHE A 106 13.62 -5.22 1.77
N GLU A 107 14.17 -5.31 0.56
CA GLU A 107 15.55 -5.75 0.35
C GLU A 107 16.58 -4.82 1.01
N ASN A 108 16.26 -3.54 1.18
CA ASN A 108 17.13 -2.56 1.83
C ASN A 108 16.94 -2.48 3.35
N VAL A 109 15.92 -3.13 3.93
CA VAL A 109 15.68 -3.11 5.39
C VAL A 109 16.86 -3.69 6.16
N CYS A 110 17.52 -4.72 5.63
CA CYS A 110 18.72 -5.33 6.24
C CYS A 110 20.04 -4.68 5.83
N ASN A 111 20.01 -3.54 5.11
CA ASN A 111 21.22 -2.92 4.60
C ASN A 111 21.62 -1.75 5.50
N ASP A 112 22.61 -1.97 6.37
CA ASP A 112 23.10 -0.96 7.32
C ASP A 112 23.47 0.36 6.64
N SER A 113 24.11 0.31 5.47
CA SER A 113 24.47 1.53 4.71
C SER A 113 23.24 2.30 4.23
N PHE A 114 22.15 1.60 3.90
CA PHE A 114 20.88 2.26 3.60
C PHE A 114 20.29 2.92 4.84
N ILE A 115 20.23 2.22 5.97
CA ILE A 115 19.67 2.73 7.24
C ILE A 115 20.47 3.93 7.76
N GLU A 116 21.81 3.85 7.73
CA GLU A 116 22.69 4.93 8.15
C GLU A 116 22.61 6.15 7.22
N SER A 117 22.23 5.96 5.95
CA SER A 117 22.02 7.07 5.01
C SER A 117 20.75 7.88 5.26
N LEU A 118 19.85 7.38 6.11
CA LEU A 118 18.59 8.02 6.47
C LEU A 118 18.68 8.70 7.84
N GLU A 119 18.02 9.85 7.97
CA GLU A 119 17.89 10.54 9.26
C GLU A 119 17.08 9.67 10.25
N VAL A 120 17.33 9.84 11.55
CA VAL A 120 16.66 9.04 12.60
C VAL A 120 15.14 9.23 12.58
N THR A 121 14.69 10.42 12.20
CA THR A 121 13.27 10.79 12.07
C THR A 121 12.71 10.53 10.68
N ASP A 122 13.50 9.99 9.75
CA ASP A 122 13.02 9.67 8.41
C ASP A 122 12.03 8.50 8.47
N PRO A 123 10.82 8.63 7.87
CA PRO A 123 9.83 7.56 7.87
C PRO A 123 10.37 6.23 7.30
N GLY A 124 11.25 6.30 6.29
CA GLY A 124 11.87 5.10 5.71
C GLY A 124 12.75 4.36 6.71
N ARG A 125 13.44 5.09 7.59
CA ARG A 125 14.26 4.50 8.65
C ARG A 125 13.41 3.92 9.77
N ILE A 126 12.34 4.61 10.16
CA ILE A 126 11.38 4.14 11.16
C ILE A 126 10.76 2.84 10.68
N ALA A 127 10.13 2.84 9.49
CA ALA A 127 9.54 1.66 8.90
C ALA A 127 10.53 0.50 8.76
N ALA A 128 11.76 0.76 8.28
CA ALA A 128 12.75 -0.29 8.16
C ALA A 128 13.17 -0.87 9.52
N SER A 129 13.36 -0.01 10.53
CA SER A 129 13.71 -0.46 11.89
C SER A 129 12.59 -1.34 12.46
N ASP A 130 11.34 -0.91 12.35
CA ASP A 130 10.20 -1.67 12.86
C ASP A 130 10.01 -3.00 12.12
N ILE A 131 10.09 -2.99 10.79
CA ILE A 131 9.99 -4.20 9.96
C ILE A 131 11.11 -5.19 10.30
N SER A 132 12.33 -4.70 10.54
CA SER A 132 13.49 -5.55 10.83
C SER A 132 13.31 -6.44 12.06
N LEU A 133 12.54 -5.97 13.05
CA LEU A 133 12.22 -6.73 14.26
C LEU A 133 11.43 -8.01 13.98
N TYR A 134 10.65 -8.03 12.89
CA TYR A 134 9.79 -9.17 12.52
C TYR A 134 10.37 -10.01 11.38
N LEU A 135 11.51 -9.61 10.81
CA LEU A 135 12.07 -10.27 9.64
C LEU A 135 12.48 -11.71 9.90
N GLU A 136 12.94 -12.06 11.10
CA GLU A 136 13.32 -13.45 11.41
C GLU A 136 12.09 -14.37 11.47
N ASP A 137 11.00 -13.90 12.07
CA ASP A 137 9.74 -14.64 12.25
C ASP A 137 8.88 -14.67 10.96
N ALA A 138 9.11 -13.75 10.03
CA ALA A 138 8.33 -13.67 8.80
C ALA A 138 8.54 -14.91 7.90
N LEU A 139 7.45 -15.54 7.50
CA LEU A 139 7.42 -16.67 6.56
C LEU A 139 7.25 -16.20 5.11
N LYS A 140 6.49 -15.13 4.90
CA LYS A 140 6.17 -14.58 3.58
C LYS A 140 5.97 -13.06 3.64
N PHE A 141 6.08 -12.42 2.48
CA PHE A 141 5.72 -11.01 2.31
C PHE A 141 4.45 -10.87 1.47
N ARG A 142 3.68 -9.83 1.78
CA ARG A 142 2.51 -9.42 1.02
C ARG A 142 2.66 -7.96 0.63
N VAL A 143 2.51 -7.65 -0.65
CA VAL A 143 2.41 -6.26 -1.12
C VAL A 143 0.93 -5.95 -1.30
N VAL A 144 0.43 -4.97 -0.55
CA VAL A 144 -0.98 -4.55 -0.60
C VAL A 144 -1.05 -3.20 -1.31
N VAL A 145 -1.88 -3.09 -2.33
CA VAL A 145 -2.05 -1.86 -3.11
C VAL A 145 -3.47 -1.34 -2.92
N PHE A 146 -3.61 -0.13 -2.38
CA PHE A 146 -4.89 0.57 -2.30
C PHE A 146 -5.02 1.45 -3.55
N ALA A 147 -6.13 1.36 -4.28
CA ALA A 147 -6.34 2.10 -5.52
C ALA A 147 -7.79 2.55 -5.71
N ASP A 148 -7.99 3.79 -6.15
CA ASP A 148 -9.29 4.36 -6.53
C ASP A 148 -9.60 4.19 -8.03
N GLN A 149 -8.93 3.20 -8.63
CA GLN A 149 -9.02 2.81 -10.03
C GLN A 149 -9.66 1.42 -10.12
N VAL A 150 -10.01 0.98 -11.32
CA VAL A 150 -10.43 -0.42 -11.55
C VAL A 150 -9.30 -1.23 -12.15
N LEU A 151 -9.21 -2.51 -11.81
CA LEU A 151 -8.20 -3.38 -12.40
C LEU A 151 -8.44 -3.57 -13.90
N SER A 152 -7.39 -3.47 -14.71
CA SER A 152 -7.52 -3.76 -16.14
C SER A 152 -7.93 -5.21 -16.38
N ALA A 153 -8.93 -5.44 -17.23
CA ALA A 153 -9.36 -6.78 -17.65
C ALA A 153 -8.24 -7.67 -18.25
N ARG A 154 -7.10 -7.07 -18.64
CA ARG A 154 -5.91 -7.78 -19.13
C ARG A 154 -5.04 -8.36 -18.00
N VAL A 155 -5.25 -7.93 -16.76
CA VAL A 155 -4.56 -8.45 -15.59
C VAL A 155 -5.16 -9.81 -15.25
N LYS A 156 -4.42 -10.89 -15.56
CA LYS A 156 -4.86 -12.27 -15.29
C LYS A 156 -4.18 -12.90 -14.09
N LYS A 157 -2.90 -12.59 -13.89
CA LYS A 157 -2.09 -13.13 -12.81
C LYS A 157 -1.10 -12.08 -12.36
N LEU A 158 -1.11 -11.83 -11.06
CA LEU A 158 -0.22 -10.90 -10.41
C LEU A 158 0.81 -11.69 -9.63
N THR A 159 2.08 -11.48 -9.95
CA THR A 159 3.20 -12.13 -9.27
C THR A 159 4.32 -11.13 -9.11
N ILE A 160 4.90 -11.10 -7.93
CA ILE A 160 6.14 -10.39 -7.64
C ILE A 160 7.24 -11.42 -7.37
N GLY A 161 8.50 -11.02 -7.55
CA GLY A 161 9.64 -11.90 -7.23
C GLY A 161 9.70 -12.17 -5.72
N SER A 162 10.48 -13.18 -5.31
CA SER A 162 10.74 -13.43 -3.90
C SER A 162 11.45 -12.24 -3.25
N ILE A 163 11.15 -11.98 -1.99
CA ILE A 163 11.76 -10.90 -1.19
C ILE A 163 12.58 -11.59 -0.11
N LEU A 164 13.88 -11.30 -0.04
CA LEU A 164 14.79 -11.90 0.95
C LEU A 164 14.72 -13.45 0.99
N GLY A 165 14.51 -14.08 -0.17
CA GLY A 165 14.40 -15.54 -0.29
C GLY A 165 13.06 -16.14 0.18
N LYS A 166 12.09 -15.31 0.57
CA LYS A 166 10.77 -15.73 1.06
C LYS A 166 9.70 -15.58 -0.02
N ASP A 167 8.63 -16.36 0.14
CA ASP A 167 7.48 -16.31 -0.74
C ASP A 167 6.78 -14.96 -0.68
N THR A 168 6.24 -14.54 -1.81
CA THR A 168 5.66 -13.21 -1.98
C THR A 168 4.32 -13.27 -2.68
N SER A 169 3.43 -12.39 -2.25
CA SER A 169 2.11 -12.20 -2.86
C SER A 169 1.86 -10.72 -3.05
N ILE A 170 1.02 -10.40 -4.04
CA ILE A 170 0.55 -9.04 -4.26
C ILE A 170 -0.96 -9.05 -4.30
N GLU A 171 -1.55 -8.13 -3.56
CA GLU A 171 -2.99 -8.00 -3.36
C GLU A 171 -3.39 -6.57 -3.70
N ILE A 172 -4.45 -6.43 -4.49
CA ILE A 172 -4.95 -5.12 -4.92
C ILE A 172 -6.34 -4.93 -4.35
N TRP A 173 -6.53 -3.80 -3.71
CA TRP A 173 -7.80 -3.26 -3.26
C TRP A 173 -8.16 -2.11 -4.19
N ASP A 174 -8.75 -2.50 -5.32
CA ASP A 174 -9.24 -1.58 -6.32
C ASP A 174 -10.66 -1.11 -5.97
N LEU A 175 -11.17 -0.15 -6.73
CA LEU A 175 -12.44 0.49 -6.44
C LEU A 175 -13.62 -0.50 -6.37
N GLU A 176 -13.64 -1.52 -7.23
CA GLU A 176 -14.67 -2.57 -7.24
C GLU A 176 -14.64 -3.42 -5.97
N ARG A 177 -13.44 -3.85 -5.54
CA ARG A 177 -13.28 -4.63 -4.32
C ARG A 177 -13.64 -3.83 -3.07
N LEU A 178 -13.26 -2.56 -3.02
CA LEU A 178 -13.61 -1.68 -1.91
C LEU A 178 -15.13 -1.48 -1.82
N LYS A 179 -15.81 -1.25 -2.95
CA LYS A 179 -17.27 -1.16 -2.98
C LYS A 179 -17.94 -2.44 -2.46
N GLY A 180 -17.35 -3.61 -2.71
CA GLY A 180 -17.88 -4.89 -2.24
C GLY A 180 -17.73 -5.16 -0.73
N LEU A 181 -17.02 -4.30 0.01
CA LEU A 181 -16.89 -4.39 1.47
C LEU A 181 -17.98 -3.60 2.22
N GLU A 182 -18.72 -2.75 1.53
CA GLU A 182 -19.87 -1.99 2.05
C GLU A 182 -21.21 -2.63 1.68
#